data_AF-A0AAN9H0G7-F1
#
_entry.id   AF-A0AAN9H0G7-F1
#
_cell.length_a   1.000
_cell.length_b   1.000
_cell.length_c   1.000
_cell.angle_alpha   90.00
_cell.angle_beta   90.00
_cell.angle_gamma   90.00
#
_symmetry.space_group_name_H-M   'P 1'
#
loop_
_entity.id
_entity.type
_entity.pdbx_description
1 polymer ?
#
loop_
_entity_poly.entity_id
_entity_poly.type
_entity_poly.pdbx_seq_one_letter_code
_entity_poly.pdbx_strand_id
1 'polypeptide(L)'
;MKFRVQLQCKNLHEYLKELSPEVLDRLYNHPATCLAVFRELPALGKNYVMRMLFLDHPLPQAAVALWVKKDSQKDHDQCVSVLTGLRLWHSQQLQGGLQGFVLNPVFKDNLRIALLGGGKSWADEGGNLGPDRHARDVESLDRYAMERWEVILHFMVGSPSAAVSQDLAQLLIQAGLMRSEVGDAPCITSAGFQFLLLDTASQLWYFTLQYLKTAQSRGMDLVEILSFLFQLSFSTLGRDYSVEGMSESLLTFLQHLREFGLVFQRKRKSRRYYPTRLAITLSAGVTASPASGSACSALGAIPGTGDTGFIIVETNYRVYAYTNSELQIALVALFSEMLYRFPNLVVAQVTRESVQQAISNGITAQQIIHFLRTRAHPVMLKQTPILPPTITDQIRLWELEKDRLQFTEGVLYNQFLSQADFEVLRDRAQGLGVLVWQNPAHRVIVVTPHGHSEVKRFWKRQKSHP
;
A
#
# COMPACT_ATOMS: atom_id res chain seq x y z
N MET A 1 -7.03 4.58 -23.26
CA MET A 1 -6.53 3.58 -22.30
C MET A 1 -6.35 4.26 -20.94
N LYS A 2 -7.32 4.13 -20.03
CA LYS A 2 -7.14 4.59 -18.65
C LYS A 2 -6.11 3.65 -18.03
N PHE A 3 -4.92 4.15 -17.70
CA PHE A 3 -3.97 3.45 -16.83
C PHE A 3 -4.68 3.24 -15.49
N ARG A 4 -5.33 2.09 -15.32
CA ARG A 4 -6.00 1.71 -14.08
C ARG A 4 -4.91 1.51 -13.04
N VAL A 5 -5.00 2.27 -11.95
CA VAL A 5 -3.99 2.43 -10.90
C VAL A 5 -3.56 1.05 -10.38
N GLN A 6 -2.32 0.65 -10.65
CA GLN A 6 -1.70 -0.43 -9.90
C GLN A 6 -1.42 0.10 -8.50
N LEU A 7 -1.83 -0.64 -7.48
CA LEU A 7 -1.54 -0.30 -6.09
C LEU A 7 -0.03 -0.34 -5.87
N GLN A 8 0.62 0.81 -5.94
CA GLN A 8 2.05 0.93 -5.66
C GLN A 8 2.21 0.99 -4.14
N CYS A 9 2.66 -0.11 -3.55
CA CYS A 9 3.15 -0.11 -2.17
C CYS A 9 4.41 0.74 -2.12
N LYS A 10 4.27 1.99 -1.68
CA LYS A 10 5.41 2.88 -1.49
C LYS A 10 6.34 2.28 -0.45
N ASN A 11 7.62 2.24 -0.76
CA ASN A 11 8.62 1.85 0.22
C ASN A 11 8.70 2.89 1.35
N LEU A 12 9.19 2.50 2.53
CA LEU A 12 9.41 3.44 3.64
C LEU A 12 10.22 4.66 3.20
N HIS A 13 11.26 4.46 2.39
CA HIS A 13 12.07 5.54 1.83
C HIS A 13 11.28 6.53 0.97
N GLU A 14 10.34 6.04 0.17
CA GLU A 14 9.52 6.89 -0.69
C GLU A 14 8.56 7.73 0.15
N TYR A 15 7.99 7.13 1.19
CA TYR A 15 7.15 7.87 2.14
C TYR A 15 7.95 8.94 2.89
N LEU A 16 9.12 8.61 3.42
CA LEU A 16 9.97 9.57 4.15
C LEU A 16 10.45 10.72 3.25
N LYS A 17 10.68 10.47 1.95
CA LYS A 17 11.02 11.51 0.98
C LYS A 17 9.90 12.51 0.72
N GLU A 18 8.64 12.13 0.94
CA GLU A 18 7.48 13.02 0.77
C GLU A 18 7.27 13.95 1.97
N LEU A 19 7.92 13.68 3.10
CA LEU A 19 7.78 14.49 4.31
C LEU A 19 8.56 15.80 4.22
N SER A 20 8.08 16.81 4.95
CA SER A 20 8.76 18.09 5.05
C SER A 20 10.06 17.96 5.86
N PRO A 21 11.06 18.81 5.61
CA PRO A 21 12.33 18.76 6.34
C PRO A 21 12.21 18.90 7.84
N GLU A 22 11.33 19.79 8.30
CA GLU A 22 11.14 20.03 9.73
C GLU A 22 10.62 18.79 10.46
N VAL A 23 9.78 17.99 9.79
CA VAL A 23 9.28 16.72 10.32
C VAL A 23 10.40 15.69 10.37
N LEU A 24 11.25 15.62 9.33
CA LEU A 24 12.40 14.70 9.31
C LEU A 24 13.43 15.01 10.40
N ASP A 25 13.78 16.28 10.62
CA ASP A 25 14.72 16.67 11.68
C ASP A 25 14.18 16.33 13.08
N ARG A 26 12.88 16.56 13.31
CA ARG A 26 12.21 16.14 14.57
C ARG A 26 12.19 14.62 14.71
N LEU A 27 11.95 13.90 13.62
CA LEU A 27 11.90 12.45 13.60
C LEU A 27 13.29 11.83 13.91
N TYR A 28 14.37 12.43 13.38
CA TYR A 28 15.74 12.03 13.67
C TYR A 28 16.21 12.37 15.07
N ASN A 29 15.44 13.14 15.85
CA ASN A 29 15.71 13.34 17.28
C ASN A 29 15.51 12.04 18.09
N HIS A 30 14.78 11.06 17.54
CA HIS A 30 14.55 9.78 18.18
C HIS A 30 15.56 8.72 17.71
N PRO A 31 16.33 8.07 18.62
CA PRO A 31 17.31 7.05 18.25
C PRO A 31 16.72 5.83 17.53
N ALA A 32 15.51 5.40 17.90
CA ALA A 32 14.83 4.27 17.28
C ALA A 32 14.55 4.53 15.78
N THR A 33 14.12 5.73 15.43
CA THR A 33 13.92 6.11 14.03
C THR A 33 15.23 6.11 13.25
N CYS A 34 16.31 6.63 13.85
CA CYS A 34 17.62 6.65 13.19
C CYS A 34 18.08 5.23 12.84
N LEU A 35 17.90 4.28 13.76
CA LEU A 35 18.24 2.88 13.54
C LEU A 35 17.32 2.22 12.49
N ALA A 36 16.01 2.49 12.52
CA ALA A 36 15.07 1.96 11.54
C ALA A 36 15.40 2.44 10.11
N VAL A 37 15.65 3.74 9.95
CA VAL A 37 16.05 4.32 8.67
C VAL A 37 17.39 3.73 8.22
N PHE A 38 18.38 3.60 9.12
CA PHE A 38 19.66 2.96 8.80
C PHE A 38 19.49 1.51 8.35
N ARG A 39 18.58 0.73 8.96
CA ARG A 39 18.33 -0.66 8.58
C ARG A 39 17.75 -0.79 7.17
N GLU A 40 16.93 0.15 6.74
CA GLU A 40 16.31 0.11 5.42
C GLU A 40 17.23 0.60 4.29
N LEU A 41 18.32 1.33 4.61
CA LEU A 41 19.24 1.84 3.60
C LEU A 41 19.85 0.72 2.72
N PRO A 42 20.13 1.03 1.43
CA PRO A 42 20.92 0.15 0.57
C PRO A 42 22.28 -0.20 1.21
N ALA A 43 22.83 -1.36 0.87
CA ALA A 43 24.10 -1.84 1.45
C ALA A 43 25.25 -0.83 1.31
N LEU A 44 25.34 -0.14 0.17
CA LEU A 44 26.33 0.95 -0.04
C LEU A 44 26.08 2.14 0.90
N GLY A 45 24.82 2.52 1.09
CA GLY A 45 24.44 3.63 1.97
C GLY A 45 24.78 3.34 3.44
N LYS A 46 24.55 2.10 3.89
CA LYS A 46 24.98 1.65 5.23
C LYS A 46 26.49 1.79 5.42
N ASN A 47 27.28 1.38 4.43
CA ASN A 47 28.73 1.50 4.48
C ASN A 47 29.20 2.96 4.53
N TYR A 48 28.57 3.86 3.78
CA TYR A 48 28.89 5.28 3.82
C TYR A 48 28.59 5.91 5.17
N VAL A 49 27.39 5.66 5.70
CA VAL A 49 26.98 6.16 7.02
C VAL A 49 27.93 5.64 8.11
N MET A 50 28.26 4.34 8.10
CA MET A 50 29.19 3.77 9.10
C MET A 50 30.60 4.36 9.04
N ARG A 51 31.12 4.65 7.84
CA ARG A 51 32.43 5.31 7.68
C ARG A 51 32.40 6.76 8.17
N MET A 52 31.28 7.46 7.95
CA MET A 52 31.11 8.87 8.33
C MET A 52 30.69 9.08 9.78
N LEU A 53 30.16 8.06 10.45
CA LEU A 53 29.63 8.15 11.82
C LEU A 53 30.66 8.66 12.83
N PHE A 54 31.93 8.31 12.64
CA PHE A 54 33.05 8.70 13.52
C PHE A 54 33.89 9.84 12.97
N LEU A 55 33.53 10.41 11.82
CA LEU A 55 34.25 11.51 11.20
C LEU A 55 33.64 12.84 11.62
N ASP A 56 34.47 13.74 12.13
CA ASP A 56 34.06 15.10 12.51
C ASP A 56 34.26 16.11 11.37
N HIS A 57 35.00 15.73 10.33
CA HIS A 57 35.26 16.58 9.17
C HIS A 57 34.43 16.17 7.93
N PRO A 58 34.05 17.13 7.06
CA PRO A 58 33.37 16.85 5.80
C PRO A 58 34.25 16.00 4.88
N LEU A 59 33.64 15.04 4.18
CA LEU A 59 34.34 14.25 3.16
C LEU A 59 34.11 14.83 1.76
N PRO A 60 35.16 15.05 0.95
CA PRO A 60 34.99 15.49 -0.44
C PRO A 60 34.16 14.50 -1.26
N GLN A 61 33.24 14.98 -2.10
CA GLN A 61 32.38 14.13 -2.93
C GLN A 61 33.18 13.19 -3.85
N ALA A 62 34.30 13.70 -4.39
CA ALA A 62 35.22 12.92 -5.22
C ALA A 62 35.81 11.71 -4.47
N ALA A 63 36.08 11.84 -3.16
CA ALA A 63 36.60 10.75 -2.35
C ALA A 63 35.56 9.65 -2.13
N VAL A 64 34.28 10.01 -1.98
CA VAL A 64 33.18 9.04 -1.83
C VAL A 64 32.94 8.29 -3.15
N ALA A 65 33.04 8.98 -4.29
CA ALA A 65 32.94 8.34 -5.61
C ALA A 65 34.07 7.32 -5.85
N LEU A 66 35.29 7.59 -5.34
CA LEU A 66 36.44 6.69 -5.45
C LEU A 66 36.29 5.39 -4.63
N TRP A 67 35.35 5.32 -3.69
CA TRP A 67 35.10 4.09 -2.91
C TRP A 67 34.38 2.99 -3.69
N VAL A 68 33.83 3.32 -4.86
CA VAL A 68 33.07 2.38 -5.70
C VAL A 68 33.85 2.07 -6.96
N LYS A 69 33.78 0.81 -7.41
CA LYS A 69 34.37 0.39 -8.69
C LYS A 69 33.56 1.00 -9.84
N LYS A 70 34.23 1.26 -10.98
CA LYS A 70 33.61 1.88 -12.17
C LYS A 70 32.35 1.15 -12.66
N ASP A 71 32.27 -0.17 -12.48
CA ASP A 71 31.14 -0.99 -12.92
C ASP A 71 29.83 -0.74 -12.12
N SER A 72 29.93 -0.24 -10.88
CA SER A 72 28.80 -0.01 -9.97
C SER A 72 28.49 1.48 -9.73
N GLN A 73 28.90 2.36 -10.65
CA GLN A 73 28.68 3.81 -10.52
C GLN A 73 27.19 4.18 -10.49
N LYS A 74 26.34 3.43 -11.21
CA LYS A 74 24.88 3.65 -11.22
C LYS A 74 24.26 3.43 -9.83
N ASP A 75 24.73 2.42 -9.10
CA ASP A 75 24.26 2.11 -7.75
C ASP A 75 24.72 3.19 -6.76
N HIS A 76 25.91 3.76 -6.98
CA HIS A 76 26.40 4.91 -6.22
C HIS A 76 25.49 6.13 -6.42
N ASP A 77 25.18 6.50 -7.66
CA ASP A 77 24.34 7.67 -7.96
C ASP A 77 22.92 7.52 -7.39
N GLN A 78 22.35 6.31 -7.49
CA GLN A 78 21.05 6.00 -6.87
C GLN A 78 21.12 6.11 -5.34
N CYS A 79 22.18 5.57 -4.72
CA CYS A 79 22.37 5.64 -3.28
C CYS A 79 22.54 7.08 -2.79
N VAL A 80 23.32 7.90 -3.50
CA VAL A 80 23.50 9.33 -3.19
C VAL A 80 22.18 10.08 -3.30
N SER A 81 21.37 9.79 -4.33
CA SER A 81 20.02 10.36 -4.47
C SER A 81 19.09 9.96 -3.32
N VAL A 82 19.18 8.71 -2.85
CA VAL A 82 18.41 8.25 -1.68
C VAL A 82 18.85 8.94 -0.39
N LEU A 83 20.15 9.00 -0.11
CA LEU A 83 20.69 9.62 1.11
C LEU A 83 20.44 11.12 1.17
N THR A 84 20.59 11.81 0.04
CA THR A 84 20.27 13.25 -0.09
C THR A 84 18.76 13.48 0.00
N GLY A 85 17.94 12.61 -0.60
CA GLY A 85 16.47 12.70 -0.52
C GLY A 85 15.93 12.50 0.90
N LEU A 86 16.58 11.67 1.71
CA LEU A 86 16.26 11.48 3.13
C LEU A 86 16.92 12.54 4.04
N ARG A 87 17.74 13.44 3.48
CA ARG A 87 18.50 14.46 4.24
C ARG A 87 19.37 13.88 5.36
N LEU A 88 19.88 12.67 5.15
CA LEU A 88 20.82 12.04 6.08
C LEU A 88 22.20 12.69 6.03
N TRP A 89 22.55 13.26 4.87
CA TRP A 89 23.71 14.13 4.71
C TRP A 89 23.34 15.40 3.94
N HIS A 90 24.18 16.42 4.10
CA HIS A 90 24.09 17.70 3.41
C HIS A 90 25.36 17.94 2.61
N SER A 91 25.22 18.62 1.46
CA SER A 91 26.37 19.10 0.69
C SER A 91 26.83 20.43 1.30
N GLN A 92 28.05 20.45 1.83
CA GLN A 92 28.69 21.63 2.38
C GLN A 92 29.93 21.97 1.54
N GLN A 93 30.16 23.25 1.26
CA GLN A 93 31.39 23.68 0.60
C GLN A 93 32.56 23.63 1.58
N LEU A 94 33.62 22.90 1.21
CA LEU A 94 34.90 22.87 1.90
C LEU A 94 35.73 24.11 1.55
N GLN A 95 36.75 24.40 2.37
CA GLN A 95 37.74 25.42 2.04
C GLN A 95 38.47 25.02 0.75
N GLY A 96 38.33 25.83 -0.30
CA GLY A 96 38.81 25.54 -1.66
C GLY A 96 37.72 25.31 -2.72
N GLY A 97 36.44 25.49 -2.40
CA GLY A 97 35.34 25.46 -3.37
C GLY A 97 34.88 24.05 -3.78
N LEU A 98 35.51 23.01 -3.22
CA LEU A 98 35.09 21.63 -3.39
C LEU A 98 33.84 21.35 -2.57
N GLN A 99 32.89 20.59 -3.14
CA GLN A 99 31.74 20.10 -2.39
C GLN A 99 32.15 18.91 -1.52
N GLY A 100 31.71 18.90 -0.27
CA GLY A 100 31.85 17.81 0.67
C GLY A 100 30.50 17.35 1.19
N PHE A 101 30.43 16.08 1.59
CA PHE A 101 29.29 15.52 2.31
C PHE A 101 29.54 15.55 3.81
N VAL A 102 28.54 16.01 4.56
CA VAL A 102 28.50 15.99 6.03
C VAL A 102 27.20 15.31 6.46
N LEU A 103 27.27 14.34 7.37
CA LEU A 103 26.07 13.73 7.95
C LEU A 103 25.29 14.77 8.77
N ASN A 104 23.97 14.65 8.81
CA ASN A 104 23.15 15.46 9.69
C ASN A 104 23.61 15.22 11.15
N PRO A 105 24.01 16.28 11.89
CA PRO A 105 24.56 16.11 13.24
C PRO A 105 23.58 15.43 14.19
N VAL A 106 22.28 15.74 14.10
CA VAL A 106 21.23 15.13 14.94
C VAL A 106 21.14 13.62 14.68
N PHE A 107 21.16 13.23 13.40
CA PHE A 107 21.14 11.82 13.01
C PHE A 107 22.43 11.10 13.43
N LYS A 108 23.60 11.75 13.27
CA LYS A 108 24.91 11.20 13.65
C LYS A 108 24.95 10.89 15.16
N ASP A 109 24.54 11.83 15.99
CA ASP A 109 24.56 11.67 17.46
C ASP A 109 23.57 10.59 17.92
N ASN A 110 22.34 10.62 17.41
CA ASN A 110 21.31 9.64 17.78
C ASN A 110 21.58 8.23 17.24
N LEU A 111 22.19 8.10 16.07
CA LEU A 111 22.66 6.80 15.57
C LEU A 111 23.83 6.26 16.40
N ARG A 112 24.75 7.14 16.84
CA ARG A 112 25.85 6.75 17.74
C ARG A 112 25.33 6.25 19.07
N ILE A 113 24.34 6.95 19.65
CA ILE A 113 23.61 6.56 20.86
C ILE A 113 22.96 5.19 20.67
N ALA A 114 22.29 4.96 19.55
CA ALA A 114 21.64 3.68 19.24
C ALA A 114 22.61 2.50 19.08
N LEU A 115 23.81 2.74 18.54
CA LEU A 115 24.79 1.67 18.24
C LEU A 115 25.75 1.36 19.41
N LEU A 116 26.24 2.38 20.10
CA LEU A 116 27.24 2.22 21.16
C LEU A 116 26.63 2.11 22.56
N GLY A 117 25.32 2.34 22.68
CA GLY A 117 24.64 2.43 23.96
C GLY A 117 24.91 3.78 24.62
N GLY A 118 23.83 4.52 24.86
CA GLY A 118 23.83 5.82 25.50
C GLY A 118 22.40 6.38 25.48
N GLY A 119 22.11 7.38 26.32
CA GLY A 119 20.77 8.00 26.37
C GLY A 119 19.73 7.25 27.21
N LYS A 120 18.47 7.68 27.11
CA LYS A 120 17.34 7.06 27.82
C LYS A 120 16.98 5.73 27.17
N SER A 121 16.78 4.68 27.98
CA SER A 121 16.28 3.38 27.50
C SER A 121 15.00 3.57 26.69
N TRP A 122 14.92 2.93 25.52
CA TRP A 122 13.80 3.11 24.58
C TRP A 122 12.46 2.76 25.19
N ALA A 123 12.44 1.70 25.98
CA ALA A 123 11.34 1.38 26.86
C ALA A 123 11.87 1.30 28.28
N ASP A 124 11.06 1.74 29.24
CA ASP A 124 11.16 1.23 30.58
C ASP A 124 10.78 -0.26 30.46
N GLU A 125 11.79 -1.11 30.25
CA GLU A 125 11.64 -2.56 30.35
C GLU A 125 10.87 -2.78 31.64
N GLY A 126 9.78 -3.54 31.62
CA GLY A 126 8.76 -3.63 32.67
C GLY A 126 9.23 -4.01 34.09
N GLY A 127 10.50 -3.85 34.46
CA GLY A 127 11.05 -3.98 35.80
C GLY A 127 10.32 -3.17 36.87
N ASN A 128 9.61 -2.08 36.52
CA ASN A 128 8.76 -1.35 37.47
C ASN A 128 7.38 -2.01 37.70
N LEU A 129 6.98 -2.98 36.88
CA LEU A 129 5.71 -3.68 36.93
C LEU A 129 6.01 -5.18 37.06
N GLY A 130 6.11 -5.70 38.29
CA GLY A 130 6.53 -7.08 38.61
C GLY A 130 5.91 -8.23 37.77
N PRO A 131 6.37 -9.48 37.93
CA PRO A 131 6.14 -10.56 36.96
C PRO A 131 4.65 -10.75 36.61
N ASP A 132 4.33 -10.81 35.31
CA ASP A 132 2.96 -11.06 34.87
C ASP A 132 2.54 -12.49 35.19
N ARG A 133 1.48 -12.62 35.99
CA ARG A 133 0.85 -13.90 36.32
C ARG A 133 0.19 -14.57 35.10
N HIS A 134 0.00 -13.84 34.00
CA HIS A 134 -0.61 -14.31 32.75
C HIS A 134 0.28 -13.99 31.53
N ALA A 135 1.59 -14.17 31.66
CA ALA A 135 2.49 -14.10 30.52
C ALA A 135 1.98 -15.02 29.39
N ARG A 136 1.90 -14.49 28.18
CA ARG A 136 1.41 -15.22 27.00
C ARG A 136 2.61 -15.75 26.22
N ASP A 137 2.50 -17.00 25.79
CA ASP A 137 3.47 -17.61 24.91
C ASP A 137 3.46 -16.92 23.55
N VAL A 138 4.63 -16.86 22.91
CA VAL A 138 4.83 -16.24 21.59
C VAL A 138 3.88 -16.84 20.54
N GLU A 139 3.69 -18.17 20.55
CA GLU A 139 2.79 -18.85 19.62
C GLU A 139 1.32 -18.40 19.80
N SER A 140 0.94 -18.12 21.04
CA SER A 140 -0.41 -17.65 21.36
C SER A 140 -0.64 -16.20 20.94
N LEU A 141 0.41 -15.38 20.93
CA LEU A 141 0.40 -14.01 20.39
C LEU A 141 0.35 -14.03 18.86
N ASP A 142 1.06 -14.96 18.23
CA ASP A 142 1.06 -15.14 16.77
C ASP A 142 -0.33 -15.57 16.27
N ARG A 143 -1.00 -16.51 16.96
CA ARG A 143 -2.38 -16.90 16.65
C ARG A 143 -3.37 -15.74 16.81
N TYR A 144 -3.24 -14.98 17.89
CA TYR A 144 -4.07 -13.78 18.12
C TYR A 144 -3.90 -12.74 17.02
N ALA A 145 -2.65 -12.44 16.65
CA ALA A 145 -2.35 -11.49 15.58
C ALA A 145 -2.99 -11.89 14.25
N MET A 146 -2.85 -13.17 13.88
CA MET A 146 -3.41 -13.69 12.63
C MET A 146 -4.94 -13.66 12.63
N GLU A 147 -5.59 -14.14 13.69
CA GLU A 147 -7.07 -14.16 13.78
C GLU A 147 -7.66 -12.74 13.68
N ARG A 148 -7.03 -11.77 14.34
CA ARG A 148 -7.47 -10.36 14.28
C ARG A 148 -7.27 -9.75 12.90
N TRP A 149 -6.14 -10.05 12.25
CA TRP A 149 -5.89 -9.58 10.89
C TRP A 149 -6.87 -10.22 9.89
N GLU A 150 -7.14 -11.51 10.02
CA GLU A 150 -8.11 -12.23 9.19
C GLU A 150 -9.52 -11.68 9.32
N VAL A 151 -9.97 -11.28 10.51
CA VAL A 151 -11.27 -10.62 10.70
C VAL A 151 -11.38 -9.34 9.86
N ILE A 152 -10.29 -8.57 9.73
CA ILE A 152 -10.26 -7.36 8.89
C ILE A 152 -10.37 -7.72 7.42
N LEU A 153 -9.62 -8.74 6.97
CA LEU A 153 -9.69 -9.21 5.59
C LEU A 153 -11.07 -9.81 5.26
N HIS A 154 -11.68 -10.52 6.20
CA HIS A 154 -13.03 -11.06 6.08
C HIS A 154 -14.10 -9.98 5.96
N PHE A 155 -13.92 -8.85 6.66
CA PHE A 155 -14.78 -7.69 6.50
C PHE A 155 -14.71 -7.11 5.08
N MET A 156 -13.52 -7.07 4.47
CA MET A 156 -13.36 -6.59 3.09
C MET A 156 -14.08 -7.47 2.05
N VAL A 157 -14.26 -8.76 2.34
CA VAL A 157 -14.93 -9.72 1.45
C VAL A 157 -16.43 -9.85 1.78
N GLY A 158 -16.93 -9.15 2.81
CA GLY A 158 -18.35 -9.16 3.19
C GLY A 158 -18.79 -10.41 3.94
N SER A 159 -17.88 -11.06 4.69
CA SER A 159 -18.25 -12.22 5.52
C SER A 159 -19.13 -11.79 6.70
N PRO A 160 -20.25 -12.49 6.99
CA PRO A 160 -21.19 -12.11 8.06
C PRO A 160 -20.60 -12.23 9.47
N SER A 161 -19.47 -12.93 9.64
CA SER A 161 -18.82 -13.12 10.93
C SER A 161 -17.91 -11.95 11.32
N ALA A 162 -17.58 -11.05 10.39
CA ALA A 162 -16.60 -9.98 10.62
C ALA A 162 -17.28 -8.68 11.05
N ALA A 163 -17.39 -8.47 12.37
CA ALA A 163 -17.74 -7.17 12.93
C ALA A 163 -16.48 -6.35 13.21
N VAL A 164 -16.33 -5.23 12.50
CA VAL A 164 -15.18 -4.33 12.58
C VAL A 164 -15.61 -2.98 13.17
N SER A 165 -14.70 -2.27 13.84
CA SER A 165 -14.96 -0.94 14.39
C SER A 165 -15.29 0.07 13.27
N GLN A 166 -16.16 1.05 13.57
CA GLN A 166 -16.53 2.08 12.59
C GLN A 166 -15.32 2.89 12.10
N ASP A 167 -14.34 3.12 12.97
CA ASP A 167 -13.12 3.85 12.63
C ASP A 167 -12.24 3.11 11.61
N LEU A 168 -12.20 1.77 11.69
CA LEU A 168 -11.49 0.95 10.71
C LEU A 168 -12.22 0.90 9.37
N ALA A 169 -13.55 0.79 9.39
CA ALA A 169 -14.35 0.84 8.17
C ALA A 169 -14.18 2.18 7.45
N GLN A 170 -14.19 3.29 8.19
CA GLN A 170 -13.90 4.62 7.64
C GLN A 170 -12.47 4.70 7.06
N LEU A 171 -11.48 4.11 7.72
CA LEU A 171 -10.11 4.08 7.22
C LEU A 171 -10.01 3.27 5.92
N LEU A 172 -10.65 2.10 5.83
CA LEU A 172 -10.69 1.29 4.61
C LEU A 172 -11.33 2.05 3.43
N ILE A 173 -12.36 2.85 3.71
CA ILE A 173 -13.01 3.71 2.72
C ILE A 173 -12.09 4.86 2.30
N GLN A 174 -11.45 5.55 3.25
CA GLN A 174 -10.52 6.64 2.97
C GLN A 174 -9.26 6.16 2.24
N ALA A 175 -8.79 4.95 2.53
CA ALA A 175 -7.70 4.28 1.83
C ALA A 175 -8.08 3.87 0.39
N GLY A 176 -9.35 4.03 0.01
CA GLY A 176 -9.89 3.64 -1.29
C GLY A 176 -9.96 2.13 -1.48
N LEU A 177 -9.87 1.33 -0.42
CA LEU A 177 -9.92 -0.14 -0.46
C LEU A 177 -11.37 -0.65 -0.46
N MET A 178 -12.28 0.09 0.15
CA MET A 178 -13.72 -0.17 0.13
C MET A 178 -14.46 1.08 -0.32
N ARG A 179 -15.64 0.89 -0.90
CA ARG A 179 -16.57 1.96 -1.27
C ARG A 179 -17.87 1.74 -0.51
N SER A 180 -18.36 2.78 0.13
CA SER A 180 -19.69 2.77 0.72
C SER A 180 -20.57 3.70 -0.11
N GLU A 181 -21.61 3.14 -0.72
CA GLU A 181 -22.72 3.92 -1.25
C GLU A 181 -23.78 4.09 -0.15
N VAL A 182 -24.53 5.20 -0.19
CA VAL A 182 -25.50 5.53 0.86
C VAL A 182 -26.61 4.48 0.86
N GLY A 183 -26.61 3.59 1.86
CA GLY A 183 -27.63 2.57 2.08
C GLY A 183 -27.25 1.14 1.67
N ASP A 184 -26.09 0.91 1.05
CA ASP A 184 -25.60 -0.43 0.69
C ASP A 184 -24.41 -0.86 1.57
N ALA A 185 -24.22 -2.18 1.70
CA ALA A 185 -23.06 -2.75 2.36
C ALA A 185 -21.78 -2.27 1.66
N PRO A 186 -20.68 -2.02 2.40
CA PRO A 186 -19.47 -1.51 1.80
C PRO A 186 -18.89 -2.56 0.82
N CYS A 187 -18.74 -2.18 -0.45
CA CYS A 187 -18.23 -3.03 -1.50
C CYS A 187 -16.72 -2.86 -1.68
N ILE A 188 -16.03 -3.93 -2.03
CA ILE A 188 -14.59 -3.89 -2.31
C ILE A 188 -14.32 -3.08 -3.57
N THR A 189 -13.22 -2.33 -3.61
CA THR A 189 -12.77 -1.65 -4.83
C THR A 189 -11.74 -2.48 -5.61
N SER A 190 -11.44 -2.06 -6.84
CA SER A 190 -10.32 -2.61 -7.63
C SER A 190 -8.97 -2.62 -6.88
N ALA A 191 -8.73 -1.59 -6.07
CA ALA A 191 -7.56 -1.44 -5.21
C ALA A 191 -7.64 -2.36 -3.99
N GLY A 192 -8.83 -2.48 -3.38
CA GLY A 192 -9.11 -3.44 -2.31
C GLY A 192 -8.82 -4.88 -2.71
N PHE A 193 -9.21 -5.29 -3.92
CA PHE A 193 -8.91 -6.62 -4.41
C PHE A 193 -7.40 -6.84 -4.61
N GLN A 194 -6.69 -5.89 -5.22
CA GLN A 194 -5.22 -5.96 -5.32
C GLN A 194 -4.57 -6.06 -3.94
N PHE A 195 -5.06 -5.31 -2.97
CA PHE A 195 -4.58 -5.35 -1.60
C PHE A 195 -4.72 -6.76 -0.99
N LEU A 196 -5.85 -7.44 -1.16
CA LEU A 196 -6.04 -8.81 -0.67
C LEU A 196 -5.09 -9.83 -1.32
N LEU A 197 -4.54 -9.53 -2.49
CA LEU A 197 -3.58 -10.38 -3.19
C LEU A 197 -2.13 -10.19 -2.75
N LEU A 198 -1.82 -9.09 -2.07
CA LEU A 198 -0.48 -8.81 -1.57
C LEU A 198 -0.09 -9.78 -0.44
N ASP A 199 1.20 -9.88 -0.16
CA ASP A 199 1.71 -10.56 1.03
C ASP A 199 1.33 -9.80 2.31
N THR A 200 1.25 -10.52 3.44
CA THR A 200 0.82 -9.96 4.72
C THR A 200 1.65 -8.75 5.14
N ALA A 201 2.97 -8.73 4.86
CA ALA A 201 3.83 -7.62 5.24
C ALA A 201 3.53 -6.37 4.41
N SER A 202 3.41 -6.51 3.08
CA SER A 202 3.04 -5.40 2.20
C SER A 202 1.62 -4.89 2.45
N GLN A 203 0.66 -5.78 2.75
CA GLN A 203 -0.69 -5.40 3.16
C GLN A 203 -0.65 -4.52 4.40
N LEU A 204 0.00 -5.00 5.46
CA LEU A 204 0.08 -4.28 6.73
C LEU A 204 0.80 -2.95 6.57
N TRP A 205 1.89 -2.91 5.79
CA TRP A 205 2.62 -1.69 5.48
C TRP A 205 1.76 -0.66 4.72
N TYR A 206 1.09 -1.08 3.65
CA TYR A 206 0.18 -0.21 2.91
C TYR A 206 -0.91 0.34 3.82
N PHE A 207 -1.50 -0.52 4.65
CA PHE A 207 -2.55 -0.14 5.58
C PHE A 207 -2.07 0.89 6.61
N THR A 208 -0.89 0.67 7.20
CA THR A 208 -0.25 1.63 8.11
C THR A 208 0.08 2.95 7.43
N LEU A 209 0.57 2.94 6.18
CA LEU A 209 0.83 4.18 5.44
C LEU A 209 -0.44 5.00 5.23
N GLN A 210 -1.56 4.35 4.91
CA GLN A 210 -2.84 5.05 4.77
C GLN A 210 -3.33 5.56 6.13
N TYR A 211 -3.14 4.80 7.21
CA TYR A 211 -3.39 5.28 8.56
C TYR A 211 -2.59 6.56 8.87
N LEU A 212 -1.29 6.59 8.54
CA LEU A 212 -0.42 7.75 8.80
C LEU A 212 -0.84 9.00 8.03
N LYS A 213 -1.30 8.85 6.78
CA LYS A 213 -1.83 9.98 5.99
C LYS A 213 -3.10 10.57 6.61
N THR A 214 -3.98 9.72 7.13
CA THR A 214 -5.19 10.15 7.85
C THR A 214 -4.89 10.65 9.27
N ALA A 215 -3.77 10.25 9.86
CA ALA A 215 -3.43 10.61 11.24
C ALA A 215 -3.33 12.13 11.44
N GLN A 216 -2.82 12.85 10.44
CA GLN A 216 -2.70 14.31 10.48
C GLN A 216 -4.08 15.01 10.52
N SER A 217 -5.08 14.50 9.79
CA SER A 217 -6.44 15.07 9.82
C SER A 217 -7.17 14.77 11.14
N ARG A 218 -6.72 13.76 11.90
CA ARG A 218 -7.25 13.40 13.23
C ARG A 218 -6.60 14.20 14.37
N GLY A 219 -5.66 15.11 14.06
CA GLY A 219 -4.97 15.93 15.07
C GLY A 219 -3.93 15.18 15.89
N MET A 220 -3.46 14.01 15.42
CA MET A 220 -2.36 13.29 16.07
C MET A 220 -1.01 13.76 15.52
N ASP A 221 0.01 13.83 16.38
CA ASP A 221 1.36 14.16 15.92
C ASP A 221 1.98 12.98 15.16
N LEU A 222 2.34 13.25 13.90
CA LEU A 222 2.94 12.26 13.00
C LEU A 222 4.29 11.78 13.52
N VAL A 223 5.07 12.66 14.16
CA VAL A 223 6.42 12.33 14.64
C VAL A 223 6.35 11.33 15.80
N GLU A 224 5.46 11.55 16.76
CA GLU A 224 5.27 10.63 17.89
C GLU A 224 4.80 9.25 17.42
N ILE A 225 3.80 9.19 16.53
CA ILE A 225 3.26 7.92 16.01
C ILE A 225 4.33 7.13 15.26
N LEU A 226 5.08 7.81 14.38
CA LEU A 226 6.08 7.15 13.54
C LEU A 226 7.28 6.69 14.38
N SER A 227 7.71 7.51 15.35
CA SER A 227 8.73 7.15 16.34
C SER A 227 8.30 5.92 17.15
N PHE A 228 7.05 5.89 17.62
CA PHE A 228 6.51 4.74 18.37
C PHE A 228 6.43 3.47 17.51
N LEU A 229 6.06 3.59 16.24
CA LEU A 229 6.02 2.46 15.31
C LEU A 229 7.42 1.87 15.08
N PHE A 230 8.44 2.72 14.90
CA PHE A 230 9.82 2.26 14.83
C PHE A 230 10.32 1.70 16.16
N GLN A 231 9.91 2.25 17.29
CA GLN A 231 10.24 1.68 18.58
C GLN A 231 9.64 0.27 18.75
N LEU A 232 8.38 0.09 18.35
CA LEU A 232 7.67 -1.19 18.37
C LEU A 232 8.38 -2.24 17.52
N SER A 233 9.06 -1.82 16.45
CA SER A 233 9.82 -2.71 15.59
C SER A 233 11.04 -3.36 16.22
N PHE A 234 11.68 -2.67 17.16
CA PHE A 234 12.85 -3.15 17.88
C PHE A 234 12.47 -3.84 19.20
N SER A 235 11.17 -3.91 19.51
CA SER A 235 10.70 -4.63 20.67
C SER A 235 10.94 -6.14 20.53
N THR A 236 11.28 -6.78 21.65
CA THR A 236 11.46 -8.23 21.73
C THR A 236 10.12 -8.92 21.96
N LEU A 237 9.87 -9.99 21.19
CA LEU A 237 8.66 -10.81 21.34
C LEU A 237 8.57 -11.44 22.73
N GLY A 238 7.35 -11.55 23.25
CA GLY A 238 7.07 -12.19 24.55
C GLY A 238 7.42 -11.34 25.77
N ARG A 239 7.92 -10.10 25.59
CA ARG A 239 8.13 -9.16 26.70
C ARG A 239 6.99 -8.15 26.83
N ASP A 240 6.68 -7.77 28.07
CA ASP A 240 5.73 -6.70 28.37
C ASP A 240 6.40 -5.33 28.38
N TYR A 241 5.69 -4.37 27.80
CA TYR A 241 6.08 -2.97 27.75
C TYR A 241 5.05 -2.12 28.50
N SER A 242 5.53 -1.12 29.23
CA SER A 242 4.67 -0.19 29.97
C SER A 242 4.09 0.89 29.06
N VAL A 243 2.84 1.27 29.34
CA VAL A 243 2.10 2.37 28.69
C VAL A 243 2.31 3.71 29.44
N GLU A 244 3.10 3.71 30.51
CA GLU A 244 3.33 4.90 31.34
C GLU A 244 4.17 5.96 30.61
N GLY A 245 3.68 7.21 30.62
CA GLY A 245 4.34 8.32 29.93
C GLY A 245 3.92 8.52 28.46
N MET A 246 2.98 7.72 27.94
CA MET A 246 2.43 7.94 26.59
C MET A 246 1.43 9.10 26.55
N SER A 247 1.48 9.89 25.48
CA SER A 247 0.49 10.94 25.20
C SER A 247 -0.90 10.35 24.89
N GLU A 248 -1.96 11.14 25.04
CA GLU A 248 -3.34 10.69 24.75
C GLU A 248 -3.50 10.24 23.27
N SER A 249 -2.75 10.88 22.37
CA SER A 249 -2.70 10.52 20.95
C SER A 249 -2.08 9.13 20.74
N LEU A 250 -0.98 8.82 21.44
CA LEU A 250 -0.33 7.51 21.41
C LEU A 250 -1.21 6.42 22.03
N LEU A 251 -1.95 6.72 23.10
CA LEU A 251 -2.91 5.77 23.69
C LEU A 251 -4.03 5.41 22.71
N THR A 252 -4.54 6.40 21.97
CA THR A 252 -5.54 6.18 20.91
C THR A 252 -4.94 5.35 19.78
N PHE A 253 -3.71 5.67 19.35
CA PHE A 253 -3.00 4.88 18.34
C PHE A 253 -2.76 3.43 18.78
N LEU A 254 -2.38 3.22 20.05
CA LEU A 254 -2.16 1.90 20.62
C LEU A 254 -3.44 1.05 20.63
N GLN A 255 -4.61 1.67 20.83
CA GLN A 255 -5.90 1.00 20.69
C GLN A 255 -6.17 0.58 19.25
N HIS A 256 -5.84 1.42 18.26
CA HIS A 256 -5.97 1.03 16.85
C HIS A 256 -4.99 -0.09 16.47
N LEU A 257 -3.74 -0.05 16.94
CA LEU A 257 -2.77 -1.14 16.76
C LEU A 257 -3.26 -2.46 17.37
N ARG A 258 -3.97 -2.39 18.49
CA ARG A 258 -4.62 -3.55 19.12
C ARG A 258 -5.74 -4.10 18.26
N GLU A 259 -6.51 -3.22 17.62
CA GLU A 259 -7.57 -3.65 16.70
C GLU A 259 -6.99 -4.35 15.48
N PHE A 260 -5.85 -3.88 14.96
CA PHE A 260 -5.14 -4.46 13.82
C PHE A 260 -4.44 -5.79 14.18
N GLY A 261 -4.24 -6.08 15.46
CA GLY A 261 -3.49 -7.27 15.93
C GLY A 261 -1.97 -7.08 15.97
N LEU A 262 -1.47 -5.85 15.83
CA LEU A 262 -0.03 -5.49 15.94
C LEU A 262 0.46 -5.50 17.39
N VAL A 263 -0.44 -5.19 18.33
CA VAL A 263 -0.16 -5.27 19.76
C VAL A 263 -1.28 -6.03 20.46
N PHE A 264 -0.91 -6.79 21.49
CA PHE A 264 -1.84 -7.43 22.38
C PHE A 264 -1.94 -6.65 23.69
N GLN A 265 -3.18 -6.32 24.06
CA GLN A 265 -3.50 -5.83 25.39
C GLN A 265 -4.70 -6.60 25.95
N ARG A 266 -4.54 -7.11 27.17
CA ARG A 266 -5.60 -7.87 27.86
C ARG A 266 -6.87 -7.05 28.09
N LYS A 267 -6.72 -5.78 28.49
CA LYS A 267 -7.82 -4.82 28.71
C LYS A 267 -7.50 -3.52 27.98
N ARG A 268 -8.53 -2.79 27.51
CA ARG A 268 -8.36 -1.48 26.84
C ARG A 268 -7.57 -0.45 27.65
N LYS A 269 -7.64 -0.53 28.99
CA LYS A 269 -6.93 0.36 29.94
C LYS A 269 -5.77 -0.36 30.65
N SER A 270 -5.23 -1.42 30.08
CA SER A 270 -4.08 -2.14 30.64
C SER A 270 -2.85 -1.24 30.60
N ARG A 271 -2.08 -1.19 31.69
CA ARG A 271 -0.77 -0.50 31.72
C ARG A 271 0.32 -1.25 30.95
N ARG A 272 0.04 -2.48 30.50
CA ARG A 272 0.98 -3.34 29.77
C ARG A 272 0.46 -3.69 28.39
N TYR A 273 1.37 -3.73 27.41
CA TYR A 273 1.13 -4.26 26.08
C TYR A 273 2.25 -5.21 25.64
N TYR A 274 1.89 -6.14 24.75
CA TYR A 274 2.80 -7.12 24.15
C TYR A 274 2.84 -6.93 22.63
N PRO A 275 4.01 -6.68 22.03
CA PRO A 275 4.17 -6.65 20.58
C PRO A 275 3.94 -8.04 19.97
N THR A 276 3.26 -8.10 18.83
CA THR A 276 3.11 -9.33 18.05
C THR A 276 4.16 -9.41 16.95
N ARG A 277 4.36 -10.59 16.37
CA ARG A 277 5.32 -10.76 15.27
C ARG A 277 4.99 -9.92 14.04
N LEU A 278 3.70 -9.64 13.80
CA LEU A 278 3.26 -8.75 12.71
C LEU A 278 3.88 -7.35 12.82
N ALA A 279 4.04 -6.81 14.04
CA ALA A 279 4.62 -5.49 14.24
C ALA A 279 6.11 -5.44 13.93
N ILE A 280 6.83 -6.52 14.19
CA ILE A 280 8.24 -6.64 13.84
C ILE A 280 8.39 -6.78 12.32
N THR A 281 7.57 -7.64 11.70
CA THR A 281 7.58 -7.86 10.24
C THR A 281 7.27 -6.58 9.46
N LEU A 282 6.34 -5.74 9.95
CA LEU A 282 5.98 -4.47 9.32
C LEU A 282 7.19 -3.57 9.05
N SER A 283 8.11 -3.55 10.01
CA SER A 283 9.26 -2.66 9.97
C SER A 283 10.44 -3.19 9.16
N ALA A 284 10.54 -4.51 9.00
CA ALA A 284 11.69 -5.19 8.40
C ALA A 284 11.77 -4.99 6.88
N GLY A 285 10.81 -4.25 6.33
CA GLY A 285 10.78 -3.81 4.95
C GLY A 285 10.52 -4.94 3.97
N VAL A 286 9.90 -4.58 2.85
CA VAL A 286 9.65 -5.41 1.66
C VAL A 286 10.97 -5.81 0.96
N THR A 287 12.13 -5.55 1.58
CA THR A 287 13.48 -5.73 1.02
C THR A 287 14.09 -7.10 1.33
N ALA A 288 13.37 -8.00 2.00
CA ALA A 288 13.76 -9.40 2.15
C ALA A 288 13.67 -10.14 0.81
N SER A 289 14.65 -9.89 -0.06
CA SER A 289 14.93 -10.75 -1.20
C SER A 289 15.23 -12.16 -0.67
N PRO A 290 14.63 -13.24 -1.22
CA PRO A 290 14.67 -14.59 -0.66
C PRO A 290 16.05 -15.27 -0.67
N ALA A 291 17.11 -14.54 -1.06
CA ALA A 291 18.46 -15.07 -1.25
C ALA A 291 19.37 -15.01 -0.01
N SER A 292 18.94 -14.41 1.10
CA SER A 292 19.73 -14.37 2.34
C SER A 292 19.16 -15.34 3.37
N GLY A 293 19.72 -16.55 3.41
CA GLY A 293 19.39 -17.62 4.36
C GLY A 293 19.76 -17.29 5.81
N SER A 294 19.13 -16.27 6.37
CA SER A 294 19.09 -16.02 7.80
C SER A 294 17.83 -16.66 8.39
N ALA A 295 17.90 -17.14 9.62
CA ALA A 295 16.92 -17.99 10.31
C ALA A 295 15.48 -17.42 10.48
N CYS A 296 15.13 -16.34 9.77
CA CYS A 296 13.80 -15.76 9.66
C CYS A 296 12.92 -16.40 8.57
N SER A 297 13.43 -17.30 7.74
CA SER A 297 12.63 -18.06 6.73
C SER A 297 11.56 -19.00 7.32
N ALA A 298 11.40 -19.07 8.64
CA ALA A 298 10.33 -19.82 9.29
C ALA A 298 8.96 -19.09 9.27
N LEU A 299 8.87 -17.86 8.75
CA LEU A 299 7.61 -17.13 8.60
C LEU A 299 7.16 -16.98 7.13
N GLY A 300 7.46 -17.97 6.30
CA GLY A 300 6.92 -18.10 4.95
C GLY A 300 5.56 -18.81 4.86
N ALA A 301 4.89 -19.07 5.99
CA ALA A 301 3.58 -19.70 5.96
C ALA A 301 2.73 -19.21 7.14
N ILE A 302 1.63 -18.53 6.82
CA ILE A 302 0.44 -18.59 7.67
C ILE A 302 0.08 -20.09 7.76
N PRO A 303 -0.22 -20.66 8.94
CA PRO A 303 -0.83 -21.98 9.01
C PRO A 303 -2.21 -21.88 8.33
N GLY A 304 -2.29 -22.26 7.06
CA GLY A 304 -3.49 -22.07 6.21
C GLY A 304 -3.24 -21.27 4.92
N THR A 305 -2.14 -20.52 4.80
CA THR A 305 -1.64 -20.04 3.51
C THR A 305 -0.30 -20.69 3.22
N GLY A 306 -0.35 -21.99 2.90
CA GLY A 306 0.80 -22.61 2.24
C GLY A 306 1.13 -21.79 1.00
N ASP A 307 2.38 -21.35 0.90
CA ASP A 307 2.94 -20.78 -0.34
C ASP A 307 2.96 -21.81 -1.49
N THR A 308 2.56 -23.04 -1.19
CA THR A 308 2.12 -24.03 -2.15
C THR A 308 0.76 -23.60 -2.72
N GLY A 309 0.74 -23.18 -3.98
CA GLY A 309 -0.53 -22.91 -4.65
C GLY A 309 -1.50 -24.09 -4.52
N PHE A 310 -2.78 -23.76 -4.39
CA PHE A 310 -3.83 -24.70 -4.00
C PHE A 310 -4.97 -24.78 -5.02
N ILE A 311 -4.91 -23.97 -6.08
CA ILE A 311 -5.99 -23.84 -7.05
C ILE A 311 -5.67 -24.67 -8.30
N ILE A 312 -6.62 -25.51 -8.72
CA ILE A 312 -6.63 -26.18 -10.01
C ILE A 312 -7.78 -25.62 -10.84
N VAL A 313 -7.51 -25.26 -12.10
CA VAL A 313 -8.50 -24.72 -13.04
C VAL A 313 -8.58 -25.63 -14.26
N GLU A 314 -9.78 -26.11 -14.56
CA GLU A 314 -10.08 -27.01 -15.69
C GLU A 314 -10.75 -26.25 -16.86
N THR A 315 -10.65 -26.80 -18.08
CA THR A 315 -11.22 -26.23 -19.32
C THR A 315 -12.75 -26.11 -19.33
N ASN A 316 -13.44 -26.76 -18.40
CA ASN A 316 -14.89 -26.71 -18.21
C ASN A 316 -15.34 -25.55 -17.29
N TYR A 317 -14.46 -24.57 -17.03
CA TYR A 317 -14.67 -23.44 -16.13
C TYR A 317 -14.81 -23.81 -14.64
N ARG A 318 -14.45 -25.04 -14.25
CA ARG A 318 -14.41 -25.44 -12.83
C ARG A 318 -13.07 -25.10 -12.20
N VAL A 319 -13.16 -24.62 -10.97
CA VAL A 319 -12.04 -24.26 -10.10
C VAL A 319 -12.10 -25.14 -8.86
N TYR A 320 -11.03 -25.86 -8.60
CA TYR A 320 -10.85 -26.73 -7.45
C TYR A 320 -9.82 -26.10 -6.54
N ALA A 321 -10.25 -25.61 -5.38
CA ALA A 321 -9.39 -24.98 -4.39
C ALA A 321 -9.17 -25.92 -3.20
N TYR A 322 -7.93 -26.38 -3.02
CA TYR A 322 -7.53 -27.22 -1.90
C TYR A 322 -7.15 -26.38 -0.68
N THR A 323 -8.16 -25.82 -0.01
CA THR A 323 -7.95 -24.97 1.16
C THR A 323 -9.04 -25.13 2.20
N ASN A 324 -8.65 -24.97 3.46
CA ASN A 324 -9.54 -24.92 4.61
C ASN A 324 -9.72 -23.48 5.12
N SER A 325 -8.95 -22.52 4.57
CA SER A 325 -8.99 -21.12 4.99
C SER A 325 -10.25 -20.46 4.44
N GLU A 326 -11.12 -19.99 5.34
CA GLU A 326 -12.35 -19.32 4.94
C GLU A 326 -12.08 -18.06 4.11
N LEU A 327 -10.98 -17.36 4.37
CA LEU A 327 -10.59 -16.16 3.63
C LEU A 327 -10.33 -16.50 2.16
N GLN A 328 -9.56 -17.56 1.90
CA GLN A 328 -9.24 -17.98 0.53
C GLN A 328 -10.49 -18.46 -0.22
N ILE A 329 -11.40 -19.14 0.49
CA ILE A 329 -12.70 -19.54 -0.06
C ILE A 329 -13.51 -18.29 -0.44
N ALA A 330 -13.58 -17.31 0.45
CA ALA A 330 -14.30 -16.07 0.21
C ALA A 330 -13.69 -15.29 -0.98
N LEU A 331 -12.36 -15.27 -1.14
CA LEU A 331 -11.70 -14.68 -2.30
C LEU A 331 -12.07 -15.35 -3.62
N VAL A 332 -12.15 -16.69 -3.64
CA VAL A 332 -12.62 -17.43 -4.82
C VAL A 332 -14.10 -17.12 -5.10
N ALA A 333 -14.92 -16.97 -4.05
CA ALA A 333 -16.35 -16.66 -4.19
C ALA A 333 -16.62 -15.27 -4.78
N LEU A 334 -15.66 -14.34 -4.75
CA LEU A 334 -15.83 -13.01 -5.33
C LEU A 334 -16.01 -13.00 -6.85
N PHE A 335 -15.45 -14.00 -7.55
CA PHE A 335 -15.48 -14.09 -9.02
C PHE A 335 -15.91 -15.46 -9.56
N SER A 336 -16.36 -16.35 -8.67
CA SER A 336 -16.91 -17.66 -9.05
C SER A 336 -18.09 -18.05 -8.17
N GLU A 337 -18.95 -18.92 -8.69
CA GLU A 337 -20.07 -19.50 -7.96
C GLU A 337 -19.63 -20.79 -7.25
N MET A 338 -19.88 -20.88 -5.95
CA MET A 338 -19.52 -22.05 -5.15
C MET A 338 -20.54 -23.18 -5.37
N LEU A 339 -20.08 -24.33 -5.86
CA LEU A 339 -20.93 -25.51 -6.09
C LEU A 339 -20.94 -26.45 -4.87
N TYR A 340 -19.74 -26.81 -4.40
CA TYR A 340 -19.58 -27.78 -3.31
C TYR A 340 -18.46 -27.34 -2.37
N ARG A 341 -18.69 -27.52 -1.07
CA ARG A 341 -17.68 -27.30 -0.01
C ARG A 341 -17.45 -28.61 0.74
N PHE A 342 -16.28 -29.21 0.54
CA PHE A 342 -15.76 -30.32 1.33
C PHE A 342 -14.78 -29.79 2.40
N PRO A 343 -14.36 -30.62 3.37
CA PRO A 343 -13.47 -30.18 4.46
C PRO A 343 -12.12 -29.62 4.00
N ASN A 344 -11.60 -30.08 2.85
CA ASN A 344 -10.30 -29.67 2.29
C ASN A 344 -10.31 -29.35 0.80
N LEU A 345 -11.49 -29.28 0.20
CA LEU A 345 -11.67 -29.05 -1.22
C LEU A 345 -12.93 -28.22 -1.44
N VAL A 346 -12.78 -27.13 -2.16
CA VAL A 346 -13.89 -26.32 -2.62
C VAL A 346 -13.96 -26.39 -4.13
N VAL A 347 -15.15 -26.69 -4.65
CA VAL A 347 -15.43 -26.72 -6.08
C VAL A 347 -16.27 -25.50 -6.40
N ALA A 348 -15.74 -24.64 -7.26
CA ALA A 348 -16.40 -23.45 -7.76
C ALA A 348 -16.48 -23.48 -9.29
N GLN A 349 -17.40 -22.72 -9.85
CA GLN A 349 -17.57 -22.57 -11.29
C GLN A 349 -17.50 -21.09 -11.67
N VAL A 350 -16.67 -20.78 -12.66
CA VAL A 350 -16.51 -19.43 -13.19
C VAL A 350 -17.57 -19.22 -14.28
N THR A 351 -18.64 -18.51 -13.93
CA THR A 351 -19.75 -18.17 -14.82
C THR A 351 -19.62 -16.76 -15.37
N ARG A 352 -20.37 -16.45 -16.43
CA ARG A 352 -20.41 -15.10 -17.02
C ARG A 352 -20.95 -14.09 -16.02
N GLU A 353 -22.04 -14.46 -15.36
CA GLU A 353 -22.77 -13.62 -14.40
C GLU A 353 -21.86 -13.28 -13.21
N SER A 354 -21.16 -14.28 -12.67
CA SER A 354 -20.22 -14.10 -11.55
C SER A 354 -19.07 -13.17 -11.90
N VAL A 355 -18.45 -13.35 -13.08
CA VAL A 355 -17.36 -12.47 -13.53
C VAL A 355 -17.86 -11.05 -13.80
N GLN A 356 -19.05 -10.88 -14.39
CA GLN A 356 -19.65 -9.55 -14.60
C GLN A 356 -19.99 -8.85 -13.27
N GLN A 357 -20.42 -9.60 -12.25
CA GLN A 357 -20.63 -9.08 -10.91
C GLN A 357 -19.30 -8.64 -10.28
N ALA A 358 -18.26 -9.46 -10.38
CA ALA A 358 -16.91 -9.12 -9.90
C ALA A 358 -16.38 -7.83 -10.55
N ILE A 359 -16.56 -7.69 -11.86
CA ILE A 359 -16.16 -6.48 -12.61
C ILE A 359 -17.03 -5.27 -12.26
N SER A 360 -18.27 -5.48 -11.86
CA SER A 360 -19.13 -4.41 -11.33
C SER A 360 -18.68 -3.92 -9.96
N ASN A 361 -18.12 -4.82 -9.15
CA ASN A 361 -17.40 -4.48 -7.92
C ASN A 361 -15.99 -3.92 -8.20
N GLY A 362 -15.58 -3.79 -9.47
CA GLY A 362 -14.30 -3.21 -9.86
C GLY A 362 -13.12 -4.18 -9.92
N ILE A 363 -13.35 -5.49 -9.80
CA ILE A 363 -12.31 -6.50 -9.97
C ILE A 363 -12.05 -6.71 -11.47
N THR A 364 -10.83 -6.49 -11.93
CA THR A 364 -10.49 -6.60 -13.37
C THR A 364 -10.19 -8.05 -13.80
N ALA A 365 -10.39 -8.38 -15.07
CA ALA A 365 -10.07 -9.72 -15.59
C ALA A 365 -8.59 -10.07 -15.37
N GLN A 366 -7.70 -9.10 -15.55
CA GLN A 366 -6.26 -9.31 -15.36
C GLN A 366 -5.90 -9.63 -13.91
N GLN A 367 -6.57 -9.02 -12.93
CA GLN A 367 -6.38 -9.33 -11.51
C GLN A 367 -6.86 -10.75 -11.17
N ILE A 368 -8.01 -11.18 -11.72
CA ILE A 368 -8.53 -12.55 -11.55
C ILE A 368 -7.53 -13.56 -12.13
N ILE A 369 -7.06 -13.33 -13.36
CA ILE A 369 -6.09 -14.21 -14.02
C ILE A 369 -4.76 -14.25 -13.25
N HIS A 370 -4.30 -13.10 -12.73
CA HIS A 370 -3.11 -13.02 -11.91
C HIS A 370 -3.26 -13.82 -10.62
N PHE A 371 -4.40 -13.70 -9.92
CA PHE A 371 -4.70 -14.49 -8.72
C PHE A 371 -4.66 -15.99 -8.99
N LEU A 372 -5.35 -16.45 -10.04
CA LEU A 372 -5.38 -17.87 -10.42
C LEU A 372 -3.98 -18.40 -10.78
N ARG A 373 -3.13 -17.56 -11.41
CA ARG A 373 -1.76 -17.94 -11.75
C ARG A 373 -0.84 -18.00 -10.53
N THR A 374 -0.90 -17.02 -9.63
CA THR A 374 -0.04 -16.93 -8.44
C THR A 374 -0.37 -18.02 -7.43
N ARG A 375 -1.65 -18.43 -7.32
CA ARG A 375 -2.12 -19.48 -6.39
C ARG A 375 -2.33 -20.85 -7.06
N ALA A 376 -1.78 -21.05 -8.26
CA ALA A 376 -1.92 -22.30 -9.01
C ALA A 376 -1.21 -23.47 -8.32
N HIS A 377 -1.85 -24.64 -8.29
CA HIS A 377 -1.29 -25.85 -7.72
C HIS A 377 0.02 -26.26 -8.43
N PRO A 378 1.03 -26.81 -7.73
CA PRO A 378 2.31 -27.22 -8.32
C PRO A 378 2.18 -28.17 -9.52
N VAL A 379 1.09 -28.94 -9.61
CA VAL A 379 0.80 -29.78 -10.78
C VAL A 379 0.50 -28.93 -12.03
N MET A 380 -0.24 -27.83 -11.88
CA MET A 380 -0.51 -26.90 -13.00
C MET A 380 0.70 -26.05 -13.35
N LEU A 381 1.55 -25.71 -12.36
CA LEU A 381 2.79 -24.97 -12.62
C LEU A 381 3.77 -25.75 -13.53
N LYS A 382 3.65 -27.08 -13.59
CA LYS A 382 4.43 -27.92 -14.52
C LYS A 382 3.94 -27.82 -15.97
N GLN A 383 2.72 -27.33 -16.20
CA GLN A 383 2.13 -27.21 -17.53
C GLN A 383 2.38 -25.80 -18.09
N THR A 384 2.75 -25.72 -19.36
CA THR A 384 2.89 -24.45 -20.10
C THR A 384 1.86 -24.42 -21.23
N PRO A 385 0.90 -23.49 -21.24
CA PRO A 385 0.66 -22.41 -20.27
C PRO A 385 0.05 -22.88 -18.94
N ILE A 386 0.37 -22.19 -17.83
CA ILE A 386 -0.10 -22.52 -16.46
C ILE A 386 -1.62 -22.56 -16.39
N LEU A 387 -2.30 -21.63 -17.06
CA LEU A 387 -3.76 -21.56 -17.13
C LEU A 387 -4.20 -21.89 -18.56
N PRO A 388 -5.29 -22.67 -18.75
CA PRO A 388 -5.84 -22.92 -20.07
C PRO A 388 -6.20 -21.61 -20.78
N PRO A 389 -5.76 -21.40 -22.04
CA PRO A 389 -5.96 -20.14 -22.75
C PRO A 389 -7.45 -19.81 -22.96
N THR A 390 -8.28 -20.84 -23.16
CA THR A 390 -9.74 -20.73 -23.30
C THR A 390 -10.35 -19.94 -22.14
N ILE A 391 -9.92 -20.19 -20.91
CA ILE A 391 -10.49 -19.54 -19.72
C ILE A 391 -9.96 -18.11 -19.61
N THR A 392 -8.65 -17.92 -19.84
CA THR A 392 -8.06 -16.57 -19.76
C THR A 392 -8.65 -15.62 -20.79
N ASP A 393 -8.93 -16.11 -22.00
CA ASP A 393 -9.53 -15.30 -23.06
C ASP A 393 -11.02 -15.10 -22.81
N GLN A 394 -11.73 -16.11 -22.31
CA GLN A 394 -13.15 -15.97 -21.97
C GLN A 394 -13.41 -14.93 -20.89
N ILE A 395 -12.60 -14.90 -19.82
CA ILE A 395 -12.71 -13.89 -18.74
C ILE A 395 -12.46 -12.48 -19.30
N ARG A 396 -11.50 -12.32 -20.23
CA ARG A 396 -11.24 -11.04 -20.89
C ARG A 396 -12.40 -10.62 -21.80
N LEU A 397 -13.00 -11.56 -22.54
CA LEU A 397 -14.16 -11.27 -23.39
C LEU A 397 -15.34 -10.79 -22.56
N TRP A 398 -15.61 -11.41 -21.40
CA TRP A 398 -16.67 -10.95 -20.51
C TRP A 398 -16.43 -9.56 -19.91
N GLU A 399 -15.16 -9.15 -19.71
CA GLU A 399 -14.84 -7.75 -19.37
C GLU A 399 -15.11 -6.79 -20.53
N LEU A 400 -14.70 -7.17 -21.74
CA LEU A 400 -14.92 -6.35 -22.94
C LEU A 400 -16.41 -6.16 -23.25
N GLU A 401 -17.28 -7.11 -22.88
CA GLU A 401 -18.73 -6.97 -23.02
C GLU A 401 -19.29 -5.76 -22.26
N LYS A 402 -18.72 -5.41 -21.11
CA LYS A 402 -19.10 -4.24 -20.31
C LYS A 402 -18.55 -2.94 -20.92
N ASP A 403 -17.32 -2.97 -21.42
CA ASP A 403 -16.64 -1.80 -22.01
C ASP A 403 -17.11 -1.50 -23.46
N ARG A 404 -18.17 -2.15 -23.96
CA ARG A 404 -18.74 -1.91 -25.30
C ARG A 404 -19.32 -0.51 -25.50
N LEU A 405 -19.86 0.08 -24.44
CA LEU A 405 -20.55 1.38 -24.48
C LEU A 405 -19.75 2.40 -23.68
N GLN A 406 -19.30 3.47 -24.34
CA GLN A 406 -18.68 4.61 -23.68
C GLN A 406 -19.73 5.70 -23.48
N PHE A 407 -20.17 5.87 -22.24
CA PHE A 407 -21.08 6.96 -21.88
C PHE A 407 -20.30 8.26 -21.78
N THR A 408 -20.62 9.19 -22.66
CA THR A 408 -20.00 10.52 -22.69
C THR A 408 -21.13 11.54 -22.63
N GLU A 409 -21.24 12.27 -21.52
CA GLU A 409 -22.23 13.33 -21.40
C GLU A 409 -21.87 14.50 -22.31
N GLY A 410 -22.87 15.03 -23.02
CA GLY A 410 -22.66 16.10 -23.98
C GLY A 410 -23.93 16.87 -24.28
N VAL A 411 -23.74 18.12 -24.71
CA VAL A 411 -24.82 18.97 -25.21
C VAL A 411 -24.80 18.97 -26.72
N LEU A 412 -25.94 18.66 -27.32
CA LEU A 412 -26.15 18.64 -28.75
C LEU A 412 -26.48 20.04 -29.28
N TYR A 413 -25.75 20.51 -30.29
CA TYR A 413 -26.16 21.63 -31.12
C TYR A 413 -26.57 21.12 -32.50
N ASN A 414 -27.80 21.44 -32.88
CA ASN A 414 -28.40 21.15 -34.17
C ASN A 414 -29.04 22.43 -34.76
N GLN A 415 -29.58 22.33 -35.99
CA GLN A 415 -30.31 23.40 -36.67
C GLN A 415 -29.48 24.65 -37.03
N PHE A 416 -28.25 24.48 -37.53
CA PHE A 416 -27.51 25.58 -38.14
C PHE A 416 -28.15 26.00 -39.47
N LEU A 417 -28.40 27.30 -39.65
CA LEU A 417 -28.95 27.83 -40.90
C LEU A 417 -27.91 27.82 -42.02
N SER A 418 -26.68 28.27 -41.74
CA SER A 418 -25.57 28.31 -42.68
C SER A 418 -24.51 27.24 -42.39
N GLN A 419 -23.76 26.83 -43.42
CA GLN A 419 -22.61 25.94 -43.26
C GLN A 419 -21.42 26.67 -42.62
N ALA A 420 -21.22 27.96 -42.94
CA ALA A 420 -20.17 28.77 -42.32
C ALA A 420 -20.38 28.92 -40.80
N ASP A 421 -21.62 29.07 -40.37
CA ASP A 421 -22.01 29.14 -38.94
C ASP A 421 -21.62 27.86 -38.18
N PHE A 422 -21.82 26.70 -38.80
CA PHE A 422 -21.44 25.40 -38.26
C PHE A 422 -19.92 25.28 -38.18
N GLU A 423 -19.19 25.66 -39.22
CA GLU A 423 -17.72 25.57 -39.29
C GLU A 423 -17.07 26.49 -38.24
N VAL A 424 -17.56 27.71 -38.07
CA VAL A 424 -17.03 28.65 -37.08
C VAL A 424 -17.25 28.14 -35.65
N LEU A 425 -18.43 27.58 -35.34
CA LEU A 425 -18.70 27.04 -34.01
C LEU A 425 -17.90 25.75 -33.75
N ARG A 426 -17.71 24.91 -34.77
CA ARG A 426 -16.87 23.71 -34.73
C ARG A 426 -15.41 24.09 -34.44
N ASP A 427 -14.84 25.00 -35.20
CA ASP A 427 -13.42 25.38 -35.09
C ASP A 427 -13.14 26.02 -33.73
N ARG A 428 -14.10 26.80 -33.22
CA ARG A 428 -14.02 27.33 -31.86
C ARG A 428 -14.10 26.25 -30.79
N ALA A 429 -15.02 25.29 -30.91
CA ALA A 429 -15.16 24.18 -29.97
C ALA A 429 -13.93 23.25 -30.01
N GLN A 430 -13.33 23.06 -31.19
CA GLN A 430 -12.10 22.30 -31.37
C GLN A 430 -10.89 23.02 -30.79
N GLY A 431 -10.76 24.34 -31.00
CA GLY A 431 -9.67 25.15 -30.43
C GLY A 431 -9.71 25.26 -28.90
N LEU A 432 -10.90 25.12 -28.30
CA LEU A 432 -11.08 25.05 -26.85
C LEU A 432 -10.93 23.62 -26.29
N GLY A 433 -10.83 22.59 -27.14
CA GLY A 433 -10.74 21.19 -26.72
C GLY A 433 -12.04 20.64 -26.10
N VAL A 434 -13.20 21.23 -26.40
CA VAL A 434 -14.50 20.86 -25.79
C VAL A 434 -15.41 20.08 -26.74
N LEU A 435 -14.98 19.84 -27.99
CA LEU A 435 -15.72 19.08 -28.99
C LEU A 435 -15.61 17.56 -28.71
N VAL A 436 -16.75 16.90 -28.52
CA VAL A 436 -16.84 15.44 -28.26
C VAL A 436 -17.10 14.67 -29.54
N TRP A 437 -18.04 15.13 -30.36
CA TRP A 437 -18.43 14.48 -31.61
C TRP A 437 -18.93 15.50 -32.62
N GLN A 438 -18.75 15.21 -33.90
CA GLN A 438 -19.22 16.05 -35.00
C GLN A 438 -19.75 15.22 -36.16
N ASN A 439 -20.78 15.74 -36.81
CA ASN A 439 -21.29 15.22 -38.08
C ASN A 439 -21.53 16.39 -39.06
N PRO A 440 -20.61 16.59 -40.03
CA PRO A 440 -20.73 17.65 -41.03
C PRO A 440 -21.97 17.50 -41.93
N ALA A 441 -22.37 16.26 -42.28
CA ALA A 441 -23.48 16.02 -43.21
C ALA A 441 -24.83 16.50 -42.64
N HIS A 442 -25.05 16.31 -41.35
CA HIS A 442 -26.26 16.78 -40.67
C HIS A 442 -26.08 18.13 -39.96
N ARG A 443 -24.88 18.73 -40.00
CA ARG A 443 -24.50 19.94 -39.27
C ARG A 443 -24.80 19.81 -37.78
N VAL A 444 -24.28 18.75 -37.16
CA VAL A 444 -24.48 18.46 -35.74
C VAL A 444 -23.14 18.45 -35.04
N ILE A 445 -23.06 19.14 -33.90
CA ILE A 445 -21.90 19.05 -33.00
C ILE A 445 -22.37 18.68 -31.60
N VAL A 446 -21.57 17.88 -30.90
CA VAL A 446 -21.74 17.56 -29.48
C VAL A 446 -20.55 18.13 -28.74
N VAL A 447 -20.81 18.96 -27.74
CA VAL A 447 -19.78 19.54 -26.88
C VAL A 447 -19.89 19.00 -25.46
N THR A 448 -18.83 19.11 -24.68
CA THR A 448 -18.88 18.79 -23.24
C THR A 448 -19.79 19.78 -22.49
N PRO A 449 -20.48 19.33 -21.42
CA PRO A 449 -21.33 20.21 -20.61
C PRO A 449 -20.55 21.35 -19.96
N HIS A 450 -19.28 21.14 -19.62
CA HIS A 450 -18.40 22.17 -19.06
C HIS A 450 -18.10 23.29 -20.08
N GLY A 451 -17.88 22.92 -21.35
CA GLY A 451 -17.61 23.85 -22.44
C GLY A 451 -18.86 24.56 -23.02
N HIS A 452 -20.06 24.09 -22.68
CA HIS A 452 -21.32 24.63 -23.22
C HIS A 452 -21.47 26.14 -22.99
N SER A 453 -21.12 26.62 -21.79
CA SER A 453 -21.29 28.02 -21.42
C SER A 453 -20.44 28.97 -22.28
N GLU A 454 -19.22 28.57 -22.61
CA GLU A 454 -18.28 29.35 -23.40
C GLU A 454 -18.66 29.37 -24.88
N VAL A 455 -19.02 28.21 -25.44
CA VAL A 455 -19.49 28.07 -26.82
C VAL A 455 -20.76 28.90 -27.03
N LYS A 456 -21.69 28.87 -26.07
CA LYS A 456 -22.91 29.70 -26.11
C LYS A 456 -22.62 31.20 -26.02
N ARG A 457 -21.68 31.62 -25.17
CA ARG A 457 -21.26 33.04 -25.08
C ARG A 457 -20.58 33.53 -26.35
N PHE A 458 -19.79 32.68 -26.99
CA PHE A 458 -19.16 33.00 -28.28
C PHE A 458 -20.22 33.17 -29.38
N TRP A 459 -21.15 32.22 -29.49
CA TRP A 459 -22.24 32.28 -30.47
C TRP A 459 -23.13 33.53 -30.30
N LYS A 460 -23.45 33.90 -29.05
CA LYS A 460 -24.21 35.13 -28.77
C LYS A 460 -23.44 36.41 -29.17
N ARG A 461 -22.13 36.45 -28.96
CA ARG A 461 -21.28 37.59 -29.35
C ARG A 461 -21.17 37.74 -30.86
N GLN A 462 -21.10 36.61 -31.57
CA GLN A 462 -21.05 36.58 -33.03
C GLN A 462 -22.38 37.01 -33.67
N LYS A 463 -23.53 36.64 -33.08
CA LYS A 463 -24.84 37.13 -33.54
C LYS A 463 -25.15 38.58 -33.14
N SER A 464 -24.47 39.13 -32.13
CA SER A 464 -24.70 40.51 -31.66
C SER A 464 -23.85 41.55 -32.37
N HIS A 465 -22.85 41.14 -33.16
CA HIS A 465 -22.12 41.99 -34.08
C HIS A 465 -22.57 41.63 -35.49
N PRO A 466 -23.61 42.31 -36.03
CA PRO A 466 -24.03 42.12 -37.42
C PRO A 466 -22.94 42.53 -38.42
#